data_AF-A0A966WMY8-F1
#
_entry.id   AF-A0A966WMY8-F1
#
_cell.length_a   1.000
_cell.length_b   1.000
_cell.length_c   1.000
_cell.angle_alpha   90.00
_cell.angle_beta   90.00
_cell.angle_gamma   90.00
#
_symmetry.space_group_name_H-M   'P 1'
#
loop_
_entity.id
_entity.type
_entity.pdbx_description
1 polymer ?
#
loop_
_entity_poly.entity_id
_entity_poly.type
_entity_poly.pdbx_seq_one_letter_code
_entity_poly.pdbx_strand_id
1 'polypeptide(L)'
;MSKSSFHLASDDIYRRVHFSGLIDALRRMHQETPAEVQDMLLDQPGVEGTDYSLIRAAWQKGSAIGVKVANIFPGNRQSDLPAIHAAYVLFDGETGVPTRSIDGTALTYLKTAADSALGSRLLARPDSKNMLMVGAGAMAPYLIEAHHCACPELSSVRVWNRSKDRRDELVRALEDRYAISAVDDLSDAVAWADLISCATMTTEPLLRGDWLKEGVHVDLVGAYRLGRPCRSL
;
A
#
# COMPACT_ATOMS: atom_id res chain seq x y z
N MET A 1 31.23 3.15 19.61
CA MET A 1 30.26 2.80 18.55
C MET A 1 28.87 3.01 19.11
N SER A 2 28.12 3.99 18.62
CA SER A 2 26.72 4.19 19.03
C SER A 2 25.94 2.93 18.68
N LYS A 3 25.46 2.17 19.68
CA LYS A 3 24.60 1.02 19.46
C LYS A 3 23.28 1.59 18.91
N SER A 4 23.10 1.53 17.59
CA SER A 4 21.78 1.79 17.01
C SER A 4 20.77 0.87 17.68
N SER A 5 19.60 1.41 18.05
CA SER A 5 18.50 0.62 18.63
C SER A 5 18.21 -0.61 17.77
N PHE A 6 18.01 -1.76 18.42
CA PHE A 6 17.58 -2.98 17.75
C PHE A 6 16.19 -2.80 17.13
N HIS A 7 15.30 -2.03 17.77
CA HIS A 7 13.95 -1.78 17.30
C HIS A 7 13.84 -0.41 16.60
N LEU A 8 13.24 -0.39 15.40
CA LEU A 8 12.87 0.80 14.65
C LEU A 8 11.35 1.01 14.75
N ALA A 9 10.96 1.98 15.57
CA ALA A 9 9.56 2.36 15.76
C ALA A 9 9.02 3.16 14.56
N SER A 10 7.70 3.18 14.38
CA SER A 10 7.01 3.90 13.30
C SER A 10 7.42 5.38 13.22
N ASP A 11 7.46 6.09 14.35
CA ASP A 11 7.85 7.51 14.39
C ASP A 11 9.28 7.77 13.90
N ASP A 12 10.21 6.84 14.15
CA ASP A 12 11.57 6.93 13.62
C ASP A 12 11.62 6.66 12.13
N ILE A 13 10.80 5.73 11.64
CA ILE A 13 10.68 5.41 10.22
C ILE A 13 10.11 6.61 9.46
N TYR A 14 8.97 7.16 9.90
CA TYR A 14 8.31 8.29 9.23
C TYR A 14 9.15 9.56 9.22
N ARG A 15 10.02 9.77 10.22
CA ARG A 15 10.95 10.92 10.24
C ARG A 15 12.13 10.79 9.28
N ARG A 16 12.47 9.58 8.83
CA ARG A 16 13.71 9.31 8.09
C ARG A 16 13.49 8.81 6.66
N VAL A 17 12.32 8.24 6.38
CA VAL A 17 12.00 7.62 5.09
C VAL A 17 11.07 8.54 4.32
N HIS A 18 11.56 9.08 3.21
CA HIS A 18 10.78 9.88 2.27
C HIS A 18 10.51 9.10 0.99
N PHE A 19 9.36 9.34 0.36
CA PHE A 19 8.95 8.61 -0.85
C PHE A 19 9.93 8.73 -1.99
N SER A 20 10.53 9.91 -2.25
CA SER A 20 11.50 10.10 -3.33
C SER A 20 12.65 9.09 -3.25
N GLY A 21 13.31 9.02 -2.09
CA GLY A 21 14.41 8.09 -1.84
C GLY A 21 13.97 6.63 -1.81
N LEU A 22 12.77 6.34 -1.29
CA LEU A 22 12.24 4.98 -1.24
C LEU A 22 11.89 4.45 -2.64
N ILE A 23 11.25 5.26 -3.48
CA ILE A 23 10.92 4.92 -4.87
C ILE A 23 12.22 4.64 -5.66
N ASP A 24 13.28 5.41 -5.45
CA ASP A 24 14.59 5.16 -6.06
C ASP A 24 15.27 3.88 -5.55
N ALA A 25 15.19 3.62 -4.23
CA ALA A 25 15.69 2.38 -3.65
C ALA A 25 14.96 1.16 -4.23
N LEU A 26 13.64 1.23 -4.38
CA LEU A 26 12.84 0.15 -4.96
C LEU A 26 13.13 -0.06 -6.44
N ARG A 27 13.35 1.02 -7.20
CA ARG A 27 13.76 0.90 -8.61
C ARG A 27 15.06 0.12 -8.75
N ARG A 28 16.05 0.38 -7.90
CA ARG A 28 17.32 -0.38 -7.88
C ARG A 28 17.08 -1.83 -7.49
N MET A 29 16.32 -2.07 -6.41
CA MET A 29 16.00 -3.41 -5.94
C MET A 29 15.31 -4.27 -7.02
N HIS A 30 14.38 -3.70 -7.80
CA HIS A 30 13.71 -4.42 -8.90
C HIS A 30 14.64 -4.81 -10.06
N GLN A 31 15.86 -4.27 -10.13
CA GLN A 31 16.88 -4.62 -11.13
C GLN A 31 17.90 -5.65 -10.59
N GLU A 32 17.86 -5.95 -9.30
CA GLU A 32 18.74 -6.94 -8.67
C GLU A 32 18.18 -8.36 -8.84
N THR A 33 19.01 -9.36 -8.52
CA THR A 33 18.55 -10.75 -8.47
C THR A 33 17.42 -10.88 -7.44
N PRO A 34 16.24 -11.40 -7.83
CA PRO A 34 15.13 -11.57 -6.91
C PRO A 34 15.51 -12.43 -5.71
N ALA A 35 15.02 -12.04 -4.53
CA ALA A 35 15.11 -12.87 -3.34
C ALA A 35 14.32 -14.18 -3.51
N GLU A 36 14.74 -15.24 -2.83
CA GLU A 36 13.86 -16.38 -2.61
C GLU A 36 12.76 -15.94 -1.62
N VAL A 37 11.49 -16.17 -1.96
CA VAL A 37 10.35 -15.75 -1.14
C VAL A 37 9.45 -16.95 -0.85
N GLN A 38 9.04 -17.09 0.41
CA GLN A 38 8.06 -18.07 0.85
C GLN A 38 7.00 -17.43 1.73
N ASP A 39 5.77 -17.89 1.57
CA ASP A 39 4.61 -17.43 2.34
C ASP A 39 4.00 -18.59 3.15
N MET A 40 3.61 -18.29 4.38
CA MET A 40 2.77 -19.14 5.23
C MET A 40 1.54 -18.34 5.63
N LEU A 41 0.36 -18.90 5.35
CA LEU A 41 -0.92 -18.33 5.73
C LEU A 41 -1.57 -19.22 6.78
N LEU A 42 -1.82 -18.64 7.96
CA LEU A 42 -2.61 -19.26 9.01
C LEU A 42 -3.96 -18.54 9.07
N ASP A 43 -5.03 -19.29 9.33
CA ASP A 43 -6.38 -18.75 9.49
C ASP A 43 -7.10 -19.34 10.72
N GLN A 44 -7.96 -18.52 11.33
CA GLN A 44 -8.82 -18.88 12.45
C GLN A 44 -10.18 -18.17 12.33
N PRO A 45 -11.27 -18.76 12.84
CA PRO A 45 -12.53 -18.03 12.99
C PRO A 45 -12.35 -16.77 13.84
N GLY A 46 -12.78 -15.62 13.33
CA GLY A 46 -12.68 -14.33 14.00
C GLY A 46 -14.04 -13.77 14.43
N VAL A 47 -14.04 -12.63 15.12
CA VAL A 47 -15.28 -11.90 15.49
C VAL A 47 -16.08 -11.47 14.25
N GLU A 48 -15.38 -11.09 13.19
CA GLU A 48 -15.97 -10.73 11.89
C GLU A 48 -15.28 -11.51 10.77
N GLY A 49 -15.85 -12.67 10.42
CA GLY A 49 -15.34 -13.54 9.37
C GLY A 49 -14.13 -14.37 9.81
N THR A 50 -13.03 -14.28 9.07
CA THR A 50 -11.81 -15.07 9.30
C THR A 50 -10.66 -14.13 9.59
N ASP A 51 -9.96 -14.41 10.69
CA ASP A 51 -8.70 -13.77 11.04
C ASP A 51 -7.55 -14.51 10.39
N TYR A 52 -6.57 -13.77 9.89
CA TYR A 52 -5.43 -14.33 9.18
C TYR A 52 -4.11 -13.87 9.80
N SER A 53 -3.12 -14.76 9.82
CA SER A 53 -1.71 -14.41 10.04
C SER A 53 -0.91 -14.82 8.80
N LEU A 54 -0.43 -13.81 8.06
CA LEU A 54 0.45 -14.00 6.91
C LEU A 54 1.90 -13.80 7.35
N ILE A 55 2.69 -14.86 7.25
CA ILE A 55 4.13 -14.84 7.48
C ILE A 55 4.80 -14.91 6.11
N ARG A 56 5.54 -13.86 5.75
CA ARG A 56 6.34 -13.81 4.53
C ARG A 56 7.81 -13.78 4.89
N ALA A 57 8.56 -14.75 4.40
CA ALA A 57 10.02 -14.79 4.50
C ALA A 57 10.64 -14.48 3.13
N ALA A 58 11.73 -13.72 3.11
CA ALA A 58 12.52 -13.45 1.93
C ALA A 58 14.01 -13.57 2.24
N TRP A 59 14.78 -14.19 1.34
CA TRP A 59 16.23 -14.28 1.45
C TRP A 59 16.90 -13.78 0.18
N GLN A 60 17.61 -12.66 0.30
CA GLN A 60 18.53 -12.18 -0.71
C GLN A 60 19.95 -12.66 -0.36
N LYS A 61 20.46 -13.64 -1.13
CA LYS A 61 21.74 -14.32 -0.85
C LYS A 61 22.87 -13.31 -0.65
N GLY A 62 23.57 -13.39 0.49
CA GLY A 62 24.70 -12.51 0.84
C GLY A 62 24.32 -11.08 1.21
N SER A 63 23.03 -10.73 1.23
CA SER A 63 22.54 -9.39 1.57
C SER A 63 21.75 -9.42 2.88
N ALA A 64 20.55 -10.00 2.87
CA ALA A 64 19.69 -10.01 4.04
C ALA A 64 18.67 -11.16 4.02
N ILE A 65 18.21 -11.53 5.21
CA ILE A 65 17.01 -12.36 5.38
C ILE A 65 15.97 -11.49 6.10
N GLY A 66 14.74 -11.52 5.61
CA GLY A 66 13.63 -10.74 6.14
C GLY A 66 12.44 -11.61 6.44
N VAL A 67 11.82 -11.43 7.61
CA VAL A 67 10.57 -12.08 7.97
C VAL A 67 9.55 -11.04 8.40
N LYS A 68 8.41 -10.99 7.69
CA LYS A 68 7.26 -10.16 8.04
C LYS A 68 6.13 -11.03 8.55
N VAL A 69 5.56 -10.68 9.70
CA VAL A 69 4.30 -11.23 10.18
C VAL A 69 3.25 -10.14 10.08
N ALA A 70 2.17 -10.39 9.34
CA ALA A 70 1.05 -9.48 9.16
C ALA A 70 -0.25 -10.17 9.61
N ASN A 71 -0.85 -9.63 10.66
CA ASN A 71 -2.10 -10.10 11.24
C ASN A 71 -3.25 -9.26 10.70
N ILE A 72 -4.25 -9.91 10.11
CA ILE A 72 -5.43 -9.27 9.53
C ILE A 72 -6.66 -9.72 10.32
N PHE A 73 -7.20 -8.82 11.12
CA PHE A 73 -8.30 -9.05 12.06
C PHE A 73 -9.43 -8.06 11.73
N PRO A 74 -10.37 -8.40 10.84
CA PRO A 74 -11.42 -7.48 10.40
C PRO A 74 -12.26 -6.91 11.55
N GLY A 75 -12.49 -7.73 12.59
CA GLY A 75 -13.28 -7.37 13.77
C GLY A 75 -12.68 -6.27 14.66
N ASN A 76 -11.39 -5.96 14.52
CA ASN A 76 -10.72 -4.89 15.29
C ASN A 76 -11.39 -3.52 15.13
N ARG A 77 -12.11 -3.30 14.02
CA ARG A 77 -12.86 -2.07 13.78
C ARG A 77 -13.97 -1.82 14.80
N GLN A 78 -14.45 -2.87 15.48
CA GLN A 78 -15.45 -2.75 16.55
C GLN A 78 -14.83 -2.29 17.88
N SER A 79 -13.50 -2.22 17.96
CA SER A 79 -12.74 -1.85 19.15
C SER A 79 -11.75 -0.71 18.88
N ASP A 80 -12.03 0.13 17.87
CA ASP A 80 -11.19 1.26 17.47
C ASP A 80 -9.72 0.91 17.19
N LEU A 81 -9.46 -0.35 16.78
CA LEU A 81 -8.14 -0.82 16.40
C LEU A 81 -8.03 -0.98 14.87
N PRO A 82 -6.82 -0.77 14.30
CA PRO A 82 -6.56 -1.12 12.91
C PRO A 82 -6.83 -2.60 12.64
N ALA A 83 -7.40 -2.89 11.46
CA ALA A 83 -7.64 -4.27 11.04
C ALA A 83 -6.34 -5.02 10.67
N ILE A 84 -5.22 -4.31 10.53
CA ILE A 84 -3.92 -4.88 10.14
C ILE A 84 -2.86 -4.42 11.12
N HIS A 85 -2.12 -5.37 11.67
CA HIS A 85 -0.93 -5.13 12.47
C HIS A 85 0.22 -5.97 11.90
N ALA A 86 1.41 -5.39 11.78
CA ALA A 86 2.55 -6.13 11.29
C ALA A 86 3.84 -5.84 12.06
N ALA A 87 4.71 -6.86 12.10
CA ALA A 87 6.06 -6.77 12.61
C ALA A 87 7.03 -7.35 11.58
N TYR A 88 8.24 -6.81 11.53
CA TYR A 88 9.29 -7.28 10.64
C TYR A 88 10.59 -7.49 11.42
N VAL A 89 11.31 -8.56 11.11
CA VAL A 89 12.66 -8.82 11.63
C VAL A 89 13.61 -8.98 10.45
N LEU A 90 14.72 -8.24 10.50
CA LEU A 90 15.81 -8.30 9.55
C LEU A 90 16.97 -9.07 10.17
N PHE A 91 17.57 -9.95 9.39
CA PHE A 91 18.78 -10.70 9.74
C PHE A 91 19.86 -10.43 8.70
N ASP A 92 21.10 -10.51 9.15
CA ASP A 92 22.27 -10.48 8.30
C ASP A 92 22.28 -11.68 7.34
N GLY A 93 22.49 -11.43 6.04
CA GLY A 93 22.37 -12.44 5.00
C GLY A 93 23.52 -13.45 4.93
N GLU A 94 24.62 -13.21 5.64
CA GLU A 94 25.80 -14.09 5.68
C GLU A 94 25.87 -14.89 6.99
N THR A 95 25.61 -14.22 8.12
CA THR A 95 25.77 -14.78 9.47
C THR A 95 24.46 -15.24 10.09
N GLY A 96 23.31 -14.80 9.58
CA GLY A 96 21.99 -15.08 10.15
C GLY A 96 21.70 -14.36 11.47
N VAL A 97 22.56 -13.44 11.92
CA VAL A 97 22.35 -12.70 13.16
C VAL A 97 21.20 -11.69 12.99
N PRO A 98 20.22 -11.62 13.90
CA PRO A 98 19.16 -10.62 13.84
C PRO A 98 19.76 -9.22 14.00
N THR A 99 19.51 -8.35 13.02
CA THR A 99 20.05 -7.00 13.00
C THR A 99 19.02 -5.98 13.48
N ARG A 100 17.75 -6.12 13.10
CA ARG A 100 16.68 -5.16 13.46
C ARG A 100 15.33 -5.83 13.65
N SER A 101 14.56 -5.32 14.60
CA SER A 101 13.10 -5.37 14.60
C SER A 101 12.57 -4.04 14.04
N ILE A 102 11.54 -4.09 13.20
CA ILE A 102 11.00 -2.93 12.49
C ILE A 102 9.48 -2.96 12.62
N ASP A 103 8.85 -1.80 12.85
CA ASP A 103 7.40 -1.66 12.74
C ASP A 103 6.94 -2.07 11.33
N GLY A 104 6.25 -3.21 11.27
CA GLY A 104 5.84 -3.80 9.99
C GLY A 104 4.63 -3.09 9.38
N THR A 105 3.87 -2.34 10.17
CA THR A 105 2.69 -1.59 9.71
C THR A 105 3.15 -0.37 8.92
N ALA A 106 4.03 0.44 9.51
CA ALA A 106 4.68 1.57 8.84
C ALA A 106 5.44 1.11 7.58
N LEU A 107 6.19 0.01 7.69
CA LEU A 107 6.88 -0.58 6.55
C LEU A 107 5.92 -0.98 5.43
N THR A 108 4.76 -1.56 5.77
CA THR A 108 3.74 -1.96 4.79
C THR A 108 3.15 -0.74 4.07
N TYR A 109 2.80 0.32 4.79
CA TYR A 109 2.27 1.54 4.19
C TYR A 109 3.26 2.18 3.23
N LEU A 110 4.50 2.40 3.68
CA LEU A 110 5.55 3.04 2.87
C LEU A 110 5.96 2.20 1.67
N LYS A 111 6.27 0.91 1.87
CA LYS A 111 6.72 0.03 0.78
C LYS A 111 5.64 -0.13 -0.29
N THR A 112 4.39 -0.35 0.12
CA THR A 112 3.30 -0.59 -0.82
C THR A 112 3.03 0.66 -1.64
N ALA A 113 2.89 1.82 -0.99
CA ALA A 113 2.65 3.07 -1.69
C ALA A 113 3.83 3.48 -2.61
N ALA A 114 5.07 3.27 -2.18
CA ALA A 114 6.24 3.57 -2.99
C ALA A 114 6.37 2.63 -4.22
N ASP A 115 5.96 1.37 -4.10
CA ASP A 115 5.96 0.43 -5.24
C ASP A 115 4.90 0.81 -6.28
N SER A 116 3.69 1.15 -5.83
CA SER A 116 2.63 1.70 -6.68
C SER A 116 3.08 2.98 -7.37
N ALA A 117 3.69 3.89 -6.62
CA ALA A 117 4.22 5.13 -7.15
C ALA A 117 5.35 4.90 -8.17
N LEU A 118 6.24 3.92 -7.93
CA LEU A 118 7.23 3.49 -8.93
C LEU A 118 6.55 3.02 -10.22
N GLY A 119 5.47 2.24 -10.12
CA GLY A 119 4.65 1.84 -11.26
C GLY A 119 4.16 3.06 -12.04
N SER A 120 3.56 4.04 -11.37
CA SER A 120 3.10 5.27 -12.03
C SER A 120 4.24 6.09 -12.64
N ARG A 121 5.41 6.17 -11.98
CA ARG A 121 6.58 6.88 -12.50
C ARG A 121 7.08 6.30 -13.83
N LEU A 122 6.90 5.00 -14.02
CA LEU A 122 7.37 4.29 -15.21
C LEU A 122 6.31 4.19 -16.31
N LEU A 123 5.02 4.15 -15.95
CA LEU A 123 3.94 3.76 -16.85
C LEU A 123 2.89 4.86 -17.09
N ALA A 124 2.76 5.84 -16.20
CA ALA A 124 1.83 6.95 -16.41
C ALA A 124 2.39 7.93 -17.44
N ARG A 125 1.48 8.66 -18.12
CA ARG A 125 1.90 9.70 -19.07
C ARG A 125 2.61 10.82 -18.30
N PRO A 126 3.72 11.39 -18.82
CA PRO A 126 4.44 12.48 -18.17
C PRO A 126 3.58 13.72 -17.89
N ASP A 127 2.50 13.93 -18.64
CA ASP A 127 1.55 15.04 -18.51
C ASP A 127 0.32 14.70 -17.66
N SER A 128 0.36 13.64 -16.84
CA SER A 128 -0.76 13.24 -15.98
C SER A 128 -0.97 14.26 -14.86
N LYS A 129 -2.18 14.84 -14.77
CA LYS A 129 -2.51 15.92 -13.82
C LYS A 129 -3.55 15.55 -12.78
N ASN A 130 -4.39 14.58 -13.12
CA ASN A 130 -5.60 14.26 -12.38
C ASN A 130 -5.50 12.85 -11.79
N MET A 131 -5.46 12.74 -10.46
CA MET A 131 -5.47 11.47 -9.75
C MET A 131 -6.85 11.18 -9.15
N LEU A 132 -7.39 9.98 -9.39
CA LEU A 132 -8.54 9.45 -8.67
C LEU A 132 -8.06 8.42 -7.64
N MET A 133 -8.36 8.64 -6.37
CA MET A 133 -8.22 7.68 -5.29
C MET A 133 -9.56 6.96 -5.06
N VAL A 134 -9.61 5.67 -5.35
CA VAL A 134 -10.77 4.80 -5.10
C VAL A 134 -10.55 4.03 -3.79
N GLY A 135 -11.25 4.47 -2.75
CA GLY A 135 -11.14 3.96 -1.38
C GLY A 135 -10.54 5.00 -0.43
N ALA A 136 -11.14 5.11 0.76
CA ALA A 136 -10.69 6.01 1.83
C ALA A 136 -10.20 5.22 3.06
N GLY A 137 -9.44 4.14 2.82
CA GLY A 137 -8.84 3.31 3.87
C GLY A 137 -7.46 3.80 4.29
N ALA A 138 -6.83 3.09 5.23
CA ALA A 138 -5.53 3.46 5.80
C ALA A 138 -4.38 3.63 4.77
N MET A 139 -4.46 2.97 3.61
CA MET A 139 -3.49 3.11 2.52
C MET A 139 -3.63 4.42 1.72
N ALA A 140 -4.85 4.97 1.64
CA ALA A 140 -5.17 6.08 0.75
C ALA A 140 -4.26 7.32 0.94
N PRO A 141 -4.00 7.82 2.17
CA PRO A 141 -3.10 8.98 2.33
C PRO A 141 -1.68 8.71 1.82
N TYR A 142 -1.15 7.50 2.04
CA TYR A 142 0.20 7.13 1.59
C TYR A 142 0.26 6.97 0.06
N LEU A 143 -0.78 6.42 -0.56
CA LEU A 143 -0.85 6.29 -2.02
C LEU A 143 -0.92 7.66 -2.70
N ILE A 144 -1.75 8.57 -2.16
CA ILE A 144 -1.85 9.95 -2.65
C ILE A 144 -0.48 10.64 -2.57
N GLU A 145 0.18 10.58 -1.41
CA GLU A 145 1.50 11.19 -1.22
C GLU A 145 2.57 10.59 -2.14
N ALA A 146 2.61 9.25 -2.26
CA ALA A 146 3.60 8.57 -3.07
C ALA A 146 3.43 8.85 -4.57
N HIS A 147 2.19 8.83 -5.09
CA HIS A 147 1.91 9.16 -6.49
C HIS A 147 2.21 10.63 -6.79
N HIS A 148 1.84 11.55 -5.91
CA HIS A 148 2.19 12.97 -6.05
C HIS A 148 3.71 13.17 -6.08
N CYS A 149 4.46 12.41 -5.27
CA CYS A 149 5.93 12.43 -5.31
C CYS A 149 6.51 11.85 -6.61
N ALA A 150 5.88 10.80 -7.17
CA ALA A 150 6.35 10.13 -8.39
C ALA A 150 6.03 10.88 -9.69
N CYS A 151 4.95 11.66 -9.70
CA CYS A 151 4.42 12.32 -10.91
C CYS A 151 4.32 13.84 -10.68
N PRO A 152 5.34 14.61 -11.07
CA PRO A 152 5.43 16.06 -10.76
C PRO A 152 4.28 16.92 -11.28
N GLU A 153 3.62 16.50 -12.37
CA GLU A 153 2.49 17.23 -12.97
C GLU A 153 1.16 16.97 -12.26
N LEU A 154 1.08 16.01 -11.32
CA LEU A 154 -0.15 15.73 -10.58
C LEU A 154 -0.52 16.92 -9.70
N SER A 155 -1.58 17.61 -10.08
CA SER A 155 -2.01 18.85 -9.43
C SER A 155 -3.37 18.73 -8.76
N SER A 156 -4.14 17.67 -9.03
CA SER A 156 -5.47 17.52 -8.44
C SER A 156 -5.82 16.07 -8.11
N VAL A 157 -6.51 15.88 -6.99
CA VAL A 157 -6.93 14.58 -6.48
C VAL A 157 -8.44 14.56 -6.27
N ARG A 158 -9.13 13.56 -6.81
CA ARG A 158 -10.51 13.24 -6.44
C ARG A 158 -10.54 11.96 -5.61
N VAL A 159 -11.33 11.95 -4.55
CA VAL A 159 -11.51 10.77 -3.70
C VAL A 159 -12.92 10.25 -3.85
N TRP A 160 -13.06 8.97 -4.20
CA TRP A 160 -14.31 8.25 -4.13
C TRP A 160 -14.24 7.16 -3.06
N ASN A 161 -15.31 6.99 -2.29
CA ASN A 161 -15.46 5.84 -1.39
C ASN A 161 -16.94 5.53 -1.21
N ARG A 162 -17.27 4.26 -0.97
CA ARG A 162 -18.66 3.84 -0.70
C ARG A 162 -19.26 4.54 0.52
N SER A 163 -18.48 4.74 1.58
CA SER A 163 -18.88 5.54 2.74
C SER A 163 -18.43 6.98 2.52
N LYS A 164 -19.40 7.89 2.41
CA LYS A 164 -19.17 9.33 2.22
C LYS A 164 -18.43 9.95 3.40
N ASP A 165 -18.80 9.58 4.63
CA ASP A 165 -18.15 10.09 5.84
C ASP A 165 -16.64 9.82 5.83
N ARG A 166 -16.21 8.58 5.55
CA ARG A 166 -14.79 8.23 5.46
C ARG A 166 -14.06 8.96 4.33
N ARG A 167 -14.72 9.18 3.19
CA ARG A 167 -14.16 9.99 2.10
C ARG A 167 -13.94 11.42 2.56
N ASP A 168 -14.97 12.02 3.17
CA ASP A 168 -14.95 13.42 3.58
C ASP A 168 -13.97 13.66 4.74
N GLU A 169 -13.77 12.67 5.62
CA GLU A 169 -12.71 12.65 6.63
C GLU A 169 -11.31 12.66 5.99
N LEU A 170 -11.09 11.80 4.99
CA LEU A 170 -9.80 11.74 4.30
C LEU A 170 -9.50 13.05 3.54
N VAL A 171 -10.49 13.62 2.85
CA VAL A 171 -10.36 14.90 2.15
C VAL A 171 -9.98 16.00 3.15
N ARG A 172 -10.72 16.14 4.26
CA ARG A 172 -10.41 17.10 5.33
C ARG A 172 -9.01 16.92 5.92
N ALA A 173 -8.54 15.68 6.05
CA ALA A 173 -7.20 15.41 6.58
C ALA A 173 -6.04 15.77 5.63
N LEU A 174 -6.34 16.01 4.35
CA LEU A 174 -5.36 16.20 3.28
C LEU A 174 -5.48 17.53 2.53
N GLU A 175 -6.57 18.28 2.69
CA GLU A 175 -6.86 19.51 1.94
C GLU A 175 -5.85 20.65 2.17
N ASP A 176 -5.20 20.70 3.32
CA ASP A 176 -4.11 21.66 3.59
C ASP A 176 -2.82 21.34 2.82
N ARG A 177 -2.68 20.12 2.28
CA ARG A 177 -1.46 19.64 1.61
C ARG A 177 -1.64 19.39 0.12
N TYR A 178 -2.86 19.07 -0.31
CA TYR A 178 -3.16 18.72 -1.70
C TYR A 178 -4.44 19.39 -2.16
N ALA A 179 -4.53 19.75 -3.45
CA ALA A 179 -5.79 20.13 -4.07
C ALA A 179 -6.66 18.86 -4.24
N ILE A 180 -7.41 18.52 -3.19
CA ILE A 180 -8.16 17.28 -3.06
C ILE A 180 -9.64 17.56 -2.86
N SER A 181 -10.51 16.79 -3.50
CA SER A 181 -11.96 16.93 -3.37
C SER A 181 -12.69 15.59 -3.34
N ALA A 182 -13.82 15.57 -2.65
CA ALA A 182 -14.75 14.46 -2.66
C ALA A 182 -15.51 14.36 -3.99
N VAL A 183 -15.81 13.15 -4.45
CA VAL A 183 -16.74 12.88 -5.55
C VAL A 183 -17.73 11.77 -5.20
N ASP A 184 -18.95 11.88 -5.75
CA ASP A 184 -20.04 10.92 -5.55
C ASP A 184 -20.14 9.91 -6.72
N ASP A 185 -20.02 10.38 -7.96
CA ASP A 185 -20.11 9.55 -9.16
C ASP A 185 -18.74 8.96 -9.52
N LEU A 186 -18.60 7.64 -9.34
CA LEU A 186 -17.37 6.94 -9.68
C LEU A 186 -17.09 6.93 -11.19
N SER A 187 -18.13 6.84 -12.02
CA SER A 187 -17.96 6.73 -13.47
C SER A 187 -17.42 8.02 -14.09
N ASP A 188 -17.98 9.17 -13.68
CA ASP A 188 -17.45 10.51 -14.05
C ASP A 188 -16.00 10.68 -13.56
N ALA A 189 -15.74 10.29 -12.31
CA ALA A 189 -14.41 10.44 -11.73
C ALA A 189 -13.36 9.58 -12.45
N VAL A 190 -13.73 8.37 -12.89
CA VAL A 190 -12.86 7.49 -13.66
C VAL A 190 -12.56 8.07 -15.04
N ALA A 191 -13.56 8.62 -15.73
CA ALA A 191 -13.39 9.27 -17.03
C ALA A 191 -12.51 10.53 -16.96
N TRP A 192 -12.51 11.22 -15.81
CA TRP A 192 -11.69 12.42 -15.56
C TRP A 192 -10.21 12.11 -15.31
N ALA A 193 -9.90 11.00 -14.63
CA ALA A 193 -8.58 10.71 -14.09
C ALA A 193 -7.52 10.34 -15.16
N ASP A 194 -6.30 10.85 -15.03
CA ASP A 194 -5.10 10.38 -15.74
C ASP A 194 -4.43 9.20 -15.02
N LEU A 195 -4.57 9.18 -13.69
CA LEU A 195 -4.05 8.16 -12.80
C LEU A 195 -5.15 7.72 -11.85
N ILE A 196 -5.41 6.42 -11.75
CA ILE A 196 -6.37 5.85 -10.81
C ILE A 196 -5.60 4.94 -9.86
N SER A 197 -5.69 5.17 -8.55
CA SER A 197 -5.22 4.21 -7.55
C SER A 197 -6.40 3.65 -6.78
N CYS A 198 -6.51 2.32 -6.72
CA CYS A 198 -7.62 1.62 -6.09
C CYS A 198 -7.13 0.76 -4.91
N ALA A 199 -7.54 1.14 -3.69
CA ALA A 199 -7.20 0.46 -2.45
C ALA A 199 -8.45 0.21 -1.61
N THR A 200 -9.22 -0.80 -2.03
CA THR A 200 -10.46 -1.21 -1.36
C THR A 200 -10.39 -2.69 -0.94
N MET A 201 -11.26 -3.05 0.00
CA MET A 201 -11.44 -4.44 0.47
C MET A 201 -12.63 -5.15 -0.21
N THR A 202 -13.17 -4.58 -1.29
CA THR A 202 -14.29 -5.19 -2.02
C THR A 202 -13.82 -6.40 -2.81
N THR A 203 -14.70 -7.40 -2.93
CA THR A 203 -14.53 -8.53 -3.84
C THR A 203 -15.25 -8.31 -5.17
N GLU A 204 -16.15 -7.33 -5.23
CA GLU A 204 -16.89 -6.96 -6.45
C GLU A 204 -16.09 -5.95 -7.28
N PRO A 205 -16.04 -6.09 -8.62
CA PRO A 205 -15.39 -5.13 -9.51
C PRO A 205 -16.00 -3.73 -9.38
N LEU A 206 -15.18 -2.72 -9.06
CA LEU A 206 -15.60 -1.32 -8.99
C LEU A 206 -15.30 -0.53 -10.27
N LEU A 207 -14.20 -0.85 -10.95
CA LEU A 207 -13.79 -0.17 -12.17
C LEU A 207 -14.27 -0.95 -13.38
N ARG A 208 -14.93 -0.27 -14.32
CA ARG A 208 -15.33 -0.84 -15.61
C ARG A 208 -14.41 -0.32 -16.70
N GLY A 209 -13.95 -1.21 -17.58
CA GLY A 209 -13.08 -0.87 -18.70
C GLY A 209 -13.63 0.24 -19.58
N ASP A 210 -14.95 0.23 -19.84
CA ASP A 210 -15.63 1.22 -20.68
C ASP A 210 -15.65 2.64 -20.09
N TRP A 211 -15.28 2.81 -18.82
CA TRP A 211 -15.14 4.14 -18.19
C TRP A 211 -13.72 4.71 -18.35
N LEU A 212 -12.74 3.87 -18.66
CA LEU A 212 -11.34 4.25 -18.74
C LEU A 212 -11.08 5.07 -20.00
N LYS A 213 -10.42 6.22 -19.84
CA LYS A 213 -9.91 6.98 -20.98
C LYS A 213 -8.61 6.38 -21.50
N GLU A 214 -8.32 6.61 -22.78
CA GLU A 214 -7.07 6.19 -23.39
C GLU A 214 -5.85 6.80 -22.66
N GLY A 215 -4.83 5.98 -22.42
CA GLY A 215 -3.59 6.41 -21.76
C GLY A 215 -3.68 6.61 -20.24
N VAL A 216 -4.78 6.22 -19.58
CA VAL A 216 -4.89 6.23 -18.12
C VAL A 216 -3.97 5.20 -17.48
N HIS A 217 -3.30 5.57 -16.39
CA HIS A 217 -2.60 4.62 -15.52
C HIS A 217 -3.56 4.09 -14.46
N VAL A 218 -3.62 2.77 -14.27
CA VAL A 218 -4.44 2.14 -13.24
C VAL A 218 -3.55 1.32 -12.31
N ASP A 219 -3.50 1.74 -11.04
CA ASP A 219 -2.82 1.08 -9.93
C ASP A 219 -3.86 0.36 -9.05
N LEU A 220 -3.71 -0.97 -8.93
CA LEU A 220 -4.65 -1.84 -8.21
C LEU A 220 -3.95 -2.48 -7.00
N VAL A 221 -4.10 -1.85 -5.84
CA VAL A 221 -3.46 -2.26 -4.58
C VAL A 221 -4.35 -3.19 -3.75
N GLY A 222 -5.67 -3.04 -3.88
CA GLY A 222 -6.68 -3.82 -3.16
C GLY A 222 -6.87 -5.26 -3.68
N ALA A 223 -7.94 -5.91 -3.19
CA ALA A 223 -8.39 -7.24 -3.67
C ALA A 223 -7.32 -8.36 -3.68
N TYR A 224 -6.37 -8.34 -2.74
CA TYR A 224 -5.27 -9.31 -2.64
C TYR A 224 -5.70 -10.75 -2.28
N ARG A 225 -6.97 -10.97 -1.96
CA ARG A 225 -7.52 -12.31 -1.71
C ARG A 225 -8.13 -12.80 -3.01
N LEU A 226 -7.59 -13.88 -3.57
CA LEU A 226 -8.32 -14.67 -4.56
C LEU A 226 -9.68 -15.01 -3.94
N GLY A 227 -10.77 -14.58 -4.57
CA GLY A 227 -12.07 -15.19 -4.31
C GLY A 227 -11.85 -16.70 -4.38
N ARG A 228 -12.27 -17.45 -3.35
CA ARG A 228 -11.96 -18.89 -3.22
C ARG A 228 -12.04 -19.54 -4.61
N PRO A 229 -11.00 -20.23 -5.11
CA PRO A 229 -11.24 -21.12 -6.23
C PRO A 229 -12.37 -22.05 -5.80
N CYS A 230 -13.42 -22.18 -6.62
CA CYS A 230 -14.42 -23.21 -6.45
C CYS A 230 -13.69 -24.51 -6.18
N ARG A 231 -13.77 -25.02 -4.95
CA ARG A 231 -13.36 -26.39 -4.65
C ARG A 231 -14.44 -27.29 -5.23
N SER A 232 -14.38 -27.49 -6.53
CA SER A 232 -15.11 -28.51 -7.25
C SER A 232 -14.14 -29.19 -8.21
N LEU A 233 -13.36 -30.11 -7.65
CA LEU A 233 -13.00 -31.39 -8.25
C LEU A 233 -13.03 -32.42 -7.12
#